data_AF-A0A6B3F6S5-F1
#
_entry.id   AF-A0A6B3F6S5-F1
#
_cell.length_a   1.000
_cell.length_b   1.000
_cell.length_c   1.000
_cell.angle_alpha   90.00
_cell.angle_beta   90.00
_cell.angle_gamma   90.00
#
_symmetry.space_group_name_H-M   'P 1'
#
loop_
_entity.id
_entity.type
_entity.pdbx_description
1 polymer ?
#
loop_
_entity_poly.entity_id
_entity_poly.type
_entity_poly.pdbx_seq_one_letter_code
_entity_poly.pdbx_strand_id
1 'polypeptide(L)' 'RLRHFMADAGHELRTPLTAVQGFAELLLDEPGTPPERRAEALALIAANADRMSRLVDDLFLLAKLGDTPAAHREPVDLL' A
#
# COMPACT_ATOMS: atom_id res chain seq x y z
N ARG A 1 13.68 -5.19 -13.35
CA ARG A 1 12.40 -5.77 -12.87
C ARG A 1 12.07 -5.21 -11.49
N LEU A 2 12.79 -5.56 -10.42
CA LEU A 2 12.54 -5.01 -9.08
C LEU A 2 12.57 -3.47 -9.01
N ARG A 3 13.57 -2.81 -9.62
CA ARG A 3 13.63 -1.33 -9.69
C ARG A 3 12.45 -0.68 -10.40
N HIS A 4 11.88 -1.33 -11.41
CA HIS A 4 10.72 -0.80 -12.13
C HIS A 4 9.46 -0.95 -11.27
N PHE A 5 9.27 -2.13 -10.66
CA PHE A 5 8.19 -2.37 -9.71
C PHE A 5 8.22 -1.40 -8.52
N MET A 6 9.40 -1.11 -7.97
CA MET A 6 9.55 -0.11 -6.91
C MET A 6 9.16 1.30 -7.38
N ALA A 7 9.49 1.67 -8.62
CA ALA A 7 9.08 2.95 -9.18
C ALA A 7 7.55 3.03 -9.35
N ASP A 8 6.95 1.96 -9.89
CA ASP A 8 5.49 1.87 -10.09
C ASP A 8 4.75 1.90 -8.75
N ALA A 9 5.18 1.12 -7.76
CA ALA A 9 4.60 1.14 -6.42
C ALA A 9 4.78 2.50 -5.72
N GLY A 10 5.92 3.17 -5.95
CA GLY A 10 6.13 4.54 -5.47
C GLY A 10 5.14 5.54 -6.07
N HIS A 11 4.80 5.39 -7.35
CA HIS A 11 3.76 6.18 -8.00
C HIS A 11 2.36 5.84 -7.46
N GLU A 12 2.05 4.56 -7.31
CA GLU A 12 0.76 4.10 -6.78
C GLU A 12 0.54 4.48 -5.32
N LEU A 13 1.60 4.57 -4.50
CA LEU A 13 1.52 5.03 -3.11
C LEU A 13 1.24 6.54 -2.99
N ARG A 14 1.64 7.36 -3.97
CA ARG A 14 1.43 8.81 -3.90
C ARG A 14 -0.06 9.17 -3.89
N THR A 15 -0.87 8.51 -4.70
CA THR A 15 -2.30 8.78 -4.79
C THR A 15 -3.05 8.61 -3.46
N PRO A 16 -2.99 7.45 -2.77
CA PRO A 16 -3.64 7.28 -1.47
C PRO A 16 -3.00 8.16 -0.39
N LEU A 17 -1.69 8.43 -0.45
CA LEU A 17 -1.04 9.36 0.49
C LEU A 17 -1.59 10.78 0.35
N THR A 18 -1.69 11.30 -0.87
CA THR A 18 -2.29 12.63 -1.13
C THR A 18 -3.72 12.69 -0.64
N ALA A 19 -4.51 11.62 -0.82
CA ALA A 19 -5.88 11.57 -0.33
C ALA A 19 -5.93 11.61 1.21
N VAL A 20 -5.10 10.82 1.90
CA VAL A 20 -5.00 10.85 3.37
C VAL A 20 -4.64 12.24 3.87
N GLN A 21 -3.65 12.88 3.26
CA GLN A 21 -3.21 14.22 3.64
C GLN A 21 -4.33 15.25 3.46
N GLY A 22 -5.00 15.25 2.31
CA GLY A 22 -6.08 16.20 2.03
C GLY A 22 -7.29 16.06 2.95
N PHE A 23 -7.70 14.83 3.27
CA PHE A 23 -8.79 14.62 4.23
C PHE A 23 -8.38 14.97 5.66
N ALA A 24 -7.13 14.69 6.05
CA ALA A 24 -6.62 15.06 7.37
C ALA A 24 -6.55 16.59 7.52
N GLU A 25 -6.07 17.30 6.50
CA GLU A 25 -6.02 18.77 6.46
C GLU A 25 -7.42 19.37 6.55
N LEU A 26 -8.37 18.88 5.75
CA LEU A 26 -9.78 19.30 5.82
C LEU A 26 -10.37 19.15 7.23
N LEU A 27 -10.10 18.02 7.91
CA LEU A 27 -10.61 17.75 9.26
C LEU A 27 -9.97 18.62 10.35
N LEU A 28 -8.73 19.09 10.11
CA LEU A 28 -8.00 19.98 11.01
C LEU A 28 -8.45 21.43 10.84
N ASP A 29 -8.64 21.87 9.60
CA ASP A 29 -9.01 23.25 9.25
C ASP A 29 -10.49 23.55 9.55
N GLU A 30 -11.35 22.53 9.51
CA GLU A 30 -12.79 22.66 9.77
C GLU A 30 -13.24 21.87 11.02
N PRO A 31 -12.94 22.35 12.25
CA PRO A 31 -13.38 21.67 13.47
C PRO A 31 -14.91 21.55 13.57
N GLY A 32 -15.65 22.45 12.90
CA GLY A 32 -17.11 22.45 12.81
C GLY A 32 -17.72 21.48 11.78
N THR A 33 -16.93 20.65 11.09
CA THR A 33 -17.47 19.66 10.13
C THR A 33 -18.54 18.78 10.81
N PRO A 34 -19.73 18.62 10.18
CA PRO A 34 -20.79 17.77 10.71
C PRO A 34 -20.30 16.35 11.02
N PRO A 35 -20.82 15.68 12.06
CA PRO A 35 -20.37 14.36 12.46
C PRO A 35 -20.41 13.33 11.33
N GLU A 36 -21.42 13.35 10.44
CA GLU A 36 -21.50 12.41 9.32
C GLU A 36 -20.35 12.61 8.33
N ARG A 37 -20.08 13.87 7.93
CA ARG A 37 -18.97 14.19 7.01
C ARG A 37 -17.61 13.91 7.63
N ARG A 38 -17.46 14.12 8.94
CA ARG A 38 -16.24 13.75 9.66
C ARG A 38 -16.03 12.24 9.63
N ALA A 39 -17.07 11.46 9.84
CA ALA A 39 -17.01 10.00 9.76
C ALA A 39 -16.66 9.51 8.35
N GLU A 40 -17.23 10.14 7.30
CA GLU A 40 -16.90 9.85 5.90
C GLU A 40 -15.42 10.11 5.60
N ALA A 41 -14.89 11.28 5.99
CA ALA A 41 -13.48 11.62 5.79
C ALA A 41 -12.54 10.64 6.53
N LEU A 42 -12.86 10.27 7.77
CA LEU A 42 -12.10 9.27 8.53
C LEU A 42 -12.14 7.88 7.88
N ALA A 43 -13.29 7.46 7.35
CA ALA A 43 -13.42 6.21 6.62
C ALA A 43 -12.56 6.20 5.34
N LEU A 44 -12.51 7.33 4.62
CA LEU A 44 -11.64 7.48 3.45
C LEU A 44 -10.16 7.45 3.81
N ILE A 45 -9.76 8.09 4.92
CA ILE A 45 -8.39 8.01 5.43
C ILE A 45 -8.02 6.55 5.72
N ALA A 46 -8.87 5.83 6.48
CA ALA A 46 -8.62 4.44 6.84
C ALA A 46 -8.52 3.54 5.59
N ALA A 47 -9.44 3.68 4.64
CA ALA A 47 -9.41 2.90 3.41
C ALA A 47 -8.15 3.14 2.57
N ASN A 48 -7.65 4.38 2.51
CA ASN A 48 -6.41 4.69 1.79
C ASN A 48 -5.17 4.19 2.54
N ALA A 49 -5.14 4.27 3.88
CA ALA A 49 -4.09 3.67 4.69
C ALA A 49 -4.00 2.16 4.47
N ASP A 50 -5.13 1.45 4.44
CA ASP A 50 -5.18 0.01 4.14
C ASP A 50 -4.67 -0.32 2.73
N ARG A 51 -4.98 0.53 1.73
CA ARG A 51 -4.43 0.38 0.37
C ARG A 51 -2.91 0.52 0.37
N MET A 52 -2.37 1.51 1.09
CA MET A 52 -0.93 1.70 1.23
C MET A 52 -0.26 0.51 1.91
N SER A 53 -0.88 -0.04 2.98
CA SER A 53 -0.36 -1.24 3.66
C SER A 53 -0.22 -2.42 2.71
N ARG A 54 -1.25 -2.69 1.89
CA ARG A 54 -1.23 -3.78 0.90
C ARG A 54 -0.10 -3.61 -0.13
N LEU A 55 0.10 -2.39 -0.65
CA LEU A 55 1.21 -2.12 -1.59
C LEU A 55 2.57 -2.35 -0.94
N VAL A 56 2.73 -1.99 0.33
CA VAL A 56 3.95 -2.25 1.10
C VAL A 56 4.17 -3.75 1.33
N ASP A 57 3.12 -4.49 1.65
CA ASP A 57 3.19 -5.95 1.82
C ASP A 57 3.58 -6.65 0.51
N ASP A 58 3.03 -6.21 -0.62
CA ASP A 58 3.38 -6.71 -1.95
C ASP A 58 4.85 -6.44 -2.31
N LEU A 59 5.36 -5.26 -1.95
CA LEU A 59 6.78 -4.91 -2.10
C LEU A 59 7.68 -5.83 -1.26
N PHE A 60 7.30 -6.11 -0.01
CA PHE A 60 8.04 -7.03 0.85
C PHE A 60 8.03 -8.47 0.31
N LEU A 61 6.88 -8.93 -0.20
CA LEU A 61 6.77 -10.25 -0.83
C LEU A 61 7.68 -10.35 -2.06
N LEU A 62 7.69 -9.33 -2.92
CA LEU A 62 8.55 -9.31 -4.11
C LEU A 62 10.04 -9.25 -3.76
N ALA A 63 10.42 -8.49 -2.73
CA ALA A 63 11.80 -8.47 -2.26
C ALA A 63 12.26 -9.87 -1.81
N LYS A 64 11.42 -10.61 -1.06
CA LYS A 64 11.71 -12.00 -0.65
C LYS A 64 11.84 -12.96 -1.83
N LEU A 65 10.96 -12.84 -2.83
CA LEU A 65 11.01 -13.69 -4.03
C LEU A 65 12.25 -13.39 -4.89
N GLY A 66 12.67 -12.12 -4.96
CA GLY A 66 13.88 -11.72 -5.67
C GLY A 66 15.18 -12.20 -5.02
N ASP A 67 15.14 -12.53 -3.73
CA ASP A 67 16.27 -13.01 -2.93
C ASP A 67 16.29 -14.54 -2.76
N THR A 68 15.33 -15.25 -3.39
CA THR A 68 15.26 -16.72 -3.28
C THR A 68 16.43 -17.34 -4.06
N PRO A 69 17.26 -18.21 -3.43
CA PRO A 69 18.33 -18.93 -4.14
C PRO A 69 17.77 -19.67 -5.35
N ALA A 70 18.57 -19.81 -6.40
CA ALA A 70 18.18 -20.55 -7.60
C ALA A 70 17.58 -21.90 -7.19
N ALA A 71 16.34 -22.17 -7.61
CA ALA A 71 15.64 -23.39 -7.24
C ALA A 71 16.50 -24.60 -7.64
N HIS A 72 16.96 -25.35 -6.64
CA HIS A 72 17.68 -26.58 -6.87
C HIS A 72 16.70 -27.61 -7.40
N ARG A 73 16.82 -27.91 -8.68
CA ARG A 73 16.09 -29.02 -9.31
C ARG A 73 16.85 -30.30 -9.02
N GLU A 74 16.30 -31.11 -8.13
CA GLU A 74 16.74 -32.48 -7.95
C GLU A 74 15.74 -33.45 -8.63
N PRO A 75 16.21 -34.55 -9.23
CA PRO A 75 15.33 -35.63 -9.67
C PRO A 75 14.54 -36.12 -8.46
N VAL A 76 13.21 -35.94 -8.49
CA VAL A 76 12.31 -36.55 -7.52
C VAL A 76 11.94 -37.91 -8.08
N ASP A 77 12.34 -38.95 -7.36
CA ASP A 77 11.91 -40.30 -7.67
C ASP A 77 10.40 -40.40 -7.41
N LEU A 78 9.63 -40.68 -8.46
CA LEU A 78 8.18 -40.80 -8.40
C LEU A 78 7.71 -42.26 -8.33
N LEU A 79 8.63 -43.19 -7.97
CA LEU A 79 8.52 -44.65 -7.76
C LEU A 79 9.52 -45.42 -8.64
#